data_AF-A0A440V7G3-F1
#
_entry.id   AF-A0A440V7G3-F1
#
_cell.length_a   1.000
_cell.length_b   1.000
_cell.length_c   1.000
_cell.angle_alpha   90.00
_cell.angle_beta   90.00
_cell.angle_gamma   90.00
#
_symmetry.space_group_name_H-M   'P 1'
#
loop_
_entity.id
_entity.type
_entity.pdbx_description
1 polymer ?
#
loop_
_entity_poly.entity_id
_entity_poly.type
_entity_poly.pdbx_seq_one_letter_code
_entity_poly.pdbx_strand_id
1 'polypeptide(L)'
;MAKNEPNKPEDEIEVAAAEPSADADVTVEAAAEPAAEPDWKTQFEGAQQKIAEAEAKRAEAERLAQARADELDRAQKESAKTRSAAVSAEMLAIDNAIANTEHERNDAKAAYKTAMEAGDFEAAAEAQAKLSEVAVKAQRIKEGKAELERRAEAAKVQADPLEQYVAQLSPQSAAWIRKHPETVSDTAKRDLLQRAHYKALGAGIRPDTDEYFQHMDVEMGYAQRQAAADDTDDDPPPARTPAAPAAPVSRGGAAQAPQPRGGNVVRLTAAQREIAAACGMTDAEYAKQLLAIQRENGATTH
;
A
#
# COMPACT_ATOMS: atom_id res chain seq x y z
N MET A 1 -20.89 -25.43 -64.56
CA MET A 1 -22.01 -26.30 -64.15
C MET A 1 -22.25 -26.00 -62.67
N ALA A 2 -23.22 -25.11 -62.38
CA ALA A 2 -24.58 -25.43 -61.89
C ALA A 2 -24.56 -25.79 -60.39
N LYS A 3 -25.38 -25.23 -59.49
CA LYS A 3 -26.50 -24.25 -59.56
C LYS A 3 -26.95 -23.92 -58.11
N ASN A 4 -27.46 -22.68 -57.92
CA ASN A 4 -28.53 -22.24 -57.00
C ASN A 4 -28.38 -22.21 -55.44
N GLU A 5 -28.12 -21.00 -54.95
CA GLU A 5 -28.82 -20.17 -53.91
C GLU A 5 -30.28 -20.52 -53.50
N PRO A 6 -30.92 -19.80 -52.53
CA PRO A 6 -30.47 -19.21 -51.23
C PRO A 6 -31.58 -19.31 -50.12
N ASN A 7 -31.31 -18.91 -48.85
CA ASN A 7 -32.28 -18.13 -48.05
C ASN A 7 -31.67 -17.46 -46.80
N LYS A 8 -31.76 -16.13 -46.76
CA LYS A 8 -31.70 -15.14 -45.65
C LYS A 8 -33.08 -14.43 -45.71
N PRO A 9 -33.67 -13.75 -44.69
CA PRO A 9 -33.06 -12.68 -43.86
C PRO A 9 -33.58 -12.64 -42.39
N GLU A 10 -32.84 -12.08 -41.42
CA GLU A 10 -33.02 -10.74 -40.79
C GLU A 10 -34.38 -10.51 -40.10
N ASP A 11 -34.41 -10.56 -38.76
CA ASP A 11 -35.52 -10.06 -37.94
C ASP A 11 -35.21 -8.61 -37.51
N GLU A 12 -35.76 -7.70 -38.29
CA GLU A 12 -35.93 -6.28 -38.05
C GLU A 12 -37.19 -6.12 -37.17
N ILE A 13 -37.07 -5.61 -35.94
CA ILE A 13 -38.23 -5.38 -35.07
C ILE A 13 -38.81 -4.01 -35.42
N GLU A 14 -39.81 -4.03 -36.31
CA GLU A 14 -40.65 -2.88 -36.64
C GLU A 14 -41.56 -2.51 -35.47
N VAL A 15 -41.55 -1.22 -35.13
CA VAL A 15 -42.46 -0.56 -34.21
C VAL A 15 -43.80 -0.32 -34.92
N ALA A 16 -44.80 -1.14 -34.63
CA ALA A 16 -46.17 -0.92 -35.09
C ALA A 16 -46.93 -0.05 -34.08
N ALA A 17 -47.19 1.20 -34.49
CA ALA A 17 -48.18 2.07 -33.88
C ALA A 17 -49.60 1.58 -34.20
N ALA A 18 -50.46 1.48 -33.19
CA ALA A 18 -51.90 1.36 -33.35
C ALA A 18 -52.59 2.35 -32.40
N GLU A 19 -53.21 3.39 -32.97
CA GLU A 19 -54.16 4.28 -32.28
C GLU A 19 -55.59 3.65 -32.28
N PRO A 20 -56.64 4.31 -31.73
CA PRO A 20 -57.31 3.83 -30.53
C PRO A 20 -58.76 3.37 -30.82
N SER A 21 -59.19 2.24 -30.26
CA SER A 21 -60.61 1.87 -30.26
C SER A 21 -61.25 2.25 -28.94
N ALA A 22 -62.27 3.09 -29.04
CA ALA A 22 -63.18 3.48 -27.98
C ALA A 22 -64.08 2.32 -27.50
N ASP A 23 -64.69 2.59 -26.34
CA ASP A 23 -65.84 1.91 -25.74
C ASP A 23 -65.58 0.56 -25.03
N ALA A 24 -65.21 0.65 -23.76
CA ALA A 24 -65.58 -0.34 -22.75
C ALA A 24 -66.06 0.39 -21.49
N ASP A 25 -67.36 0.27 -21.28
CA ASP A 25 -68.16 0.74 -20.15
C ASP A 25 -67.51 0.32 -18.80
N VAL A 26 -67.07 1.29 -17.99
CA VAL A 26 -66.60 1.03 -16.63
C VAL A 26 -67.81 1.12 -15.70
N THR A 27 -68.48 -0.02 -15.53
CA THR A 27 -69.42 -0.23 -14.44
C THR A 27 -68.64 -0.28 -13.13
N VAL A 28 -68.64 0.83 -12.39
CA VAL A 28 -68.19 0.85 -10.99
C VAL A 28 -69.33 0.30 -10.13
N GLU A 29 -69.32 -1.01 -9.90
CA GLU A 29 -70.17 -1.64 -8.90
C GLU A 29 -69.56 -1.34 -7.51
N ALA A 30 -70.11 -0.31 -6.87
CA ALA A 30 -69.82 0.05 -5.50
C ALA A 30 -70.33 -1.05 -4.55
N ALA A 31 -69.48 -2.02 -4.23
CA ALA A 31 -69.65 -2.85 -3.05
C ALA A 31 -69.01 -2.12 -1.84
N ALA A 32 -69.84 -1.30 -1.19
CA ALA A 32 -69.56 -0.77 0.13
C ALA A 32 -69.75 -1.90 1.16
N GLU A 33 -68.64 -2.50 1.60
CA GLU A 33 -68.56 -3.18 2.90
C GLU A 33 -67.91 -2.23 3.91
N PRO A 34 -68.37 -2.22 5.18
CA PRO A 34 -68.00 -1.19 6.14
C PRO A 34 -66.51 -1.26 6.45
N ALA A 35 -65.84 -0.12 6.36
CA ALA A 35 -64.47 0.08 6.79
C ALA A 35 -64.31 -0.43 8.23
N ALA A 36 -63.67 -1.60 8.38
CA ALA A 36 -62.95 -1.90 9.59
C ALA A 36 -61.92 -0.78 9.76
N GLU A 37 -61.91 -0.15 10.93
CA GLU A 37 -60.96 0.92 11.28
C GLU A 37 -59.56 0.55 10.78
N PRO A 38 -58.81 1.47 10.15
CA PRO A 38 -57.44 1.18 9.76
C PRO A 38 -56.69 0.83 11.03
N ASP A 39 -56.41 -0.47 11.23
CA ASP A 39 -55.67 -0.95 12.38
C ASP A 39 -54.20 -0.60 12.16
N TRP A 40 -53.91 0.69 12.35
CA TRP A 40 -52.62 1.32 12.25
C TRP A 40 -51.61 0.68 13.19
N LYS A 41 -52.06 0.03 14.28
CA LYS A 41 -51.22 -0.74 15.18
C LYS A 41 -50.71 -1.99 14.49
N THR A 42 -51.58 -2.78 13.87
CA THR A 42 -51.18 -3.97 13.10
C THR A 42 -50.29 -3.61 11.90
N GLN A 43 -50.54 -2.48 11.22
CA GLN A 43 -49.66 -2.01 10.14
C GLN A 43 -48.29 -1.55 10.65
N PHE A 44 -48.23 -0.87 11.80
CA PHE A 44 -46.99 -0.42 12.43
C PHE A 44 -46.17 -1.59 12.97
N GLU A 45 -46.81 -2.60 13.56
CA GLU A 45 -46.16 -3.84 14.00
C GLU A 45 -45.61 -4.63 12.81
N GLY A 46 -46.37 -4.74 11.71
CA GLY A 46 -45.89 -5.34 10.47
C GLY A 46 -44.74 -4.57 9.82
N ALA A 47 -44.73 -3.23 9.91
CA ALA A 47 -43.62 -2.40 9.46
C ALA A 47 -42.37 -2.56 10.34
N GLN A 48 -42.52 -2.60 11.67
CA GLN A 48 -41.42 -2.88 12.61
C GLN A 48 -40.81 -4.26 12.38
N GLN A 49 -41.63 -5.29 12.18
CA GLN A 49 -41.14 -6.63 11.88
C GLN A 49 -40.34 -6.68 10.57
N LYS A 50 -40.81 -6.00 9.52
CA LYS A 50 -40.07 -5.90 8.25
C LYS A 50 -38.76 -5.13 8.39
N ILE A 51 -38.72 -4.07 9.20
CA ILE A 51 -37.49 -3.33 9.49
C ILE A 51 -36.51 -4.22 10.26
N ALA A 52 -36.96 -4.92 11.31
CA ALA A 52 -36.13 -5.84 12.07
C ALA A 52 -35.61 -7.00 11.21
N GLU A 53 -36.43 -7.56 10.32
CA GLU A 53 -36.00 -8.60 9.38
C GLU A 53 -34.99 -8.06 8.35
N ALA A 54 -35.18 -6.84 7.85
CA ALA A 54 -34.25 -6.19 6.95
C ALA A 54 -32.91 -5.85 7.63
N GLU A 55 -32.93 -5.41 8.89
CA GLU A 55 -31.74 -5.18 9.70
C GLU A 55 -30.99 -6.48 9.99
N ALA A 56 -31.71 -7.55 10.35
CA ALA A 56 -31.12 -8.87 10.54
C ALA A 56 -30.44 -9.39 9.26
N LYS A 57 -31.10 -9.26 8.10
CA LYS A 57 -30.53 -9.63 6.80
C LYS A 57 -29.31 -8.78 6.45
N ARG A 58 -29.33 -7.48 6.75
CA ARG A 58 -28.18 -6.59 6.53
C ARG A 58 -27.01 -6.96 7.44
N ALA A 59 -27.26 -7.22 8.72
CA ALA A 59 -26.24 -7.63 9.67
C ALA A 59 -25.62 -8.98 9.30
N GLU A 60 -26.41 -9.95 8.85
CA GLU A 60 -25.91 -11.23 8.37
C GLU A 60 -25.08 -11.08 7.07
N ALA A 61 -25.58 -10.27 6.12
CA ALA A 61 -24.86 -9.96 4.90
C ALA A 61 -23.52 -9.26 5.18
N GLU A 62 -23.49 -8.33 6.14
CA GLU A 62 -22.27 -7.65 6.58
C GLU A 62 -21.30 -8.63 7.23
N ARG A 63 -21.78 -9.52 8.12
CA ARG A 63 -20.92 -10.54 8.74
C ARG A 63 -20.33 -11.48 7.70
N LEU A 64 -21.11 -11.90 6.71
CA LEU A 64 -20.63 -12.72 5.61
C LEU A 64 -19.61 -11.96 4.76
N ALA A 65 -19.87 -10.70 4.44
CA ALA A 65 -18.94 -9.86 3.70
C ALA A 65 -17.60 -9.68 4.44
N GLN A 66 -17.64 -9.42 5.75
CA GLN A 66 -16.45 -9.34 6.60
C GLN A 66 -15.68 -10.67 6.62
N ALA A 67 -16.38 -11.80 6.79
CA ALA A 67 -15.74 -13.12 6.78
C ALA A 67 -15.05 -13.42 5.43
N ARG A 68 -15.67 -13.04 4.31
CA ARG A 68 -15.08 -13.17 2.97
C ARG A 68 -13.88 -12.26 2.78
N ALA A 69 -13.95 -11.01 3.27
CA ALA A 69 -12.83 -10.08 3.21
C ALA A 69 -11.63 -10.60 4.03
N ASP A 70 -11.87 -11.12 5.23
CA ASP A 70 -10.83 -11.71 6.07
C ASP A 70 -10.20 -12.97 5.43
N GLU A 71 -11.01 -13.80 4.78
CA GLU A 71 -10.52 -14.99 4.06
C GLU A 71 -9.63 -14.59 2.88
N LEU A 72 -10.04 -13.60 2.10
CA LEU A 72 -9.25 -13.05 1.00
C LEU A 72 -7.93 -12.43 1.50
N ASP A 73 -7.97 -11.65 2.58
CA ASP A 73 -6.77 -11.07 3.19
C ASP A 73 -5.80 -12.15 3.68
N ARG A 74 -6.31 -13.19 4.35
CA ARG A 74 -5.48 -14.33 4.77
C ARG A 74 -4.85 -15.05 3.58
N ALA A 75 -5.63 -15.33 2.54
CA ALA A 75 -5.15 -15.98 1.33
C ALA A 75 -4.07 -15.14 0.62
N GLN A 76 -4.25 -13.81 0.55
CA GLN A 76 -3.27 -12.89 -0.01
C GLN A 76 -1.98 -12.87 0.81
N LYS A 77 -2.07 -12.78 2.14
CA LYS A 77 -0.91 -12.82 3.05
C LYS A 77 -0.13 -14.13 2.94
N GLU A 78 -0.83 -15.26 2.86
CA GLU A 78 -0.21 -16.57 2.70
C GLU A 78 0.49 -16.72 1.34
N SER A 79 -0.17 -16.24 0.27
CA SER A 79 0.43 -16.20 -1.07
C SER A 79 1.68 -15.34 -1.11
N ALA A 80 1.63 -14.13 -0.52
CA ALA A 80 2.77 -13.22 -0.43
C ALA A 80 3.92 -13.84 0.37
N LYS A 81 3.62 -14.48 1.51
CA LYS A 81 4.62 -15.18 2.34
C LYS A 81 5.27 -16.33 1.58
N THR A 82 4.48 -17.15 0.90
CA THR A 82 4.98 -18.28 0.09
C THR A 82 5.87 -17.79 -1.04
N ARG A 83 5.44 -16.74 -1.75
CA ARG A 83 6.25 -16.13 -2.81
C ARG A 83 7.56 -15.57 -2.27
N SER A 84 7.53 -14.85 -1.14
CA SER A 84 8.74 -14.33 -0.51
C SER A 84 9.69 -15.47 -0.09
N ALA A 85 9.16 -16.53 0.52
CA ALA A 85 9.95 -17.69 0.93
C ALA A 85 10.60 -18.39 -0.27
N ALA A 86 9.89 -18.52 -1.39
CA ALA A 86 10.44 -19.08 -2.63
C ALA A 86 11.60 -18.23 -3.17
N VAL A 87 11.43 -16.91 -3.26
CA VAL A 87 12.51 -15.99 -3.71
C VAL A 87 13.73 -16.07 -2.79
N SER A 88 13.51 -16.10 -1.47
CA SER A 88 14.61 -16.25 -0.51
C SER A 88 15.34 -17.59 -0.63
N ALA A 89 14.60 -18.68 -0.84
CA ALA A 89 15.19 -20.01 -1.04
C ALA A 89 16.01 -20.09 -2.35
N GLU A 90 15.48 -19.51 -3.44
CA GLU A 90 16.21 -19.40 -4.70
C GLU A 90 17.50 -18.58 -4.54
N MET A 91 17.45 -17.46 -3.80
CA MET A 91 18.63 -16.62 -3.57
C MET A 91 19.70 -17.34 -2.75
N LEU A 92 19.31 -18.07 -1.71
CA LEU A 92 20.22 -18.92 -0.93
C LEU A 92 20.85 -20.02 -1.79
N ALA A 93 20.07 -20.65 -2.68
CA ALA A 93 20.59 -21.68 -3.58
C ALA A 93 21.64 -21.11 -4.54
N ILE A 94 21.41 -19.90 -5.07
CA ILE A 94 22.36 -19.20 -5.94
C ILE A 94 23.63 -18.85 -5.16
N ASP A 95 23.53 -18.29 -3.96
CA ASP A 95 24.70 -17.92 -3.16
C ASP A 95 25.55 -19.16 -2.80
N ASN A 96 24.91 -20.28 -2.45
CA ASN A 96 25.60 -21.57 -2.27
C ASN A 96 26.26 -22.05 -3.57
N ALA A 97 25.60 -21.91 -4.71
CA ALA A 97 26.17 -22.28 -6.01
C ALA A 97 27.37 -21.40 -6.37
N ILE A 98 27.35 -20.10 -6.04
CA ILE A 98 28.48 -19.19 -6.19
C ILE A 98 29.65 -19.69 -5.35
N ALA A 99 29.44 -19.87 -4.04
CA ALA A 99 30.49 -20.33 -3.12
C ALA A 99 31.12 -21.65 -3.59
N ASN A 100 30.30 -22.63 -3.97
CA ASN A 100 30.79 -23.90 -4.50
C ASN A 100 31.60 -23.73 -5.80
N THR A 101 31.15 -22.86 -6.71
CA THR A 101 31.88 -22.57 -7.96
C THR A 101 33.21 -21.86 -7.67
N GLU A 102 33.27 -21.05 -6.62
CA GLU A 102 34.54 -20.44 -6.18
C GLU A 102 35.50 -21.46 -5.59
N HIS A 103 35.00 -22.44 -4.83
CA HIS A 103 35.79 -23.59 -4.37
C HIS A 103 36.32 -24.40 -5.55
N GLU A 104 35.46 -24.81 -6.49
CA GLU A 104 35.85 -25.54 -7.70
C GLU A 104 36.94 -24.79 -8.51
N ARG A 105 36.82 -23.46 -8.60
CA ARG A 105 37.82 -22.59 -9.24
C ARG A 105 39.16 -22.62 -8.51
N ASN A 106 39.14 -22.55 -7.18
CA ASN A 106 40.36 -22.54 -6.38
C ASN A 106 41.06 -23.90 -6.44
N ASP A 107 40.30 -24.99 -6.43
CA ASP A 107 40.82 -26.35 -6.58
C ASP A 107 41.47 -26.55 -7.96
N ALA A 108 40.81 -26.08 -9.03
CA ALA A 108 41.37 -26.15 -10.38
C ALA A 108 42.64 -25.28 -10.52
N LYS A 109 42.70 -24.11 -9.88
CA LYS A 109 43.92 -23.29 -9.83
C LYS A 109 45.06 -23.99 -9.08
N ALA A 110 44.76 -24.65 -7.97
CA ALA A 110 45.74 -25.41 -7.20
C ALA A 110 46.29 -26.58 -8.03
N ALA A 111 45.41 -27.36 -8.66
CA ALA A 111 45.79 -28.45 -9.54
C ALA A 111 46.65 -27.98 -10.72
N TYR A 112 46.27 -26.87 -11.36
CA TYR A 112 47.04 -26.26 -12.44
C TYR A 112 48.45 -25.88 -11.97
N LYS A 113 48.57 -25.23 -10.80
CA LYS A 113 49.86 -24.87 -10.21
C LYS A 113 50.72 -26.09 -9.96
N THR A 114 50.17 -27.13 -9.30
CA THR A 114 50.91 -28.36 -9.00
C THR A 114 51.36 -29.09 -10.27
N ALA A 115 50.51 -29.15 -11.30
CA ALA A 115 50.86 -29.76 -12.58
C ALA A 115 52.01 -29.01 -13.27
N MET A 116 51.96 -27.68 -13.28
CA MET A 116 53.04 -26.83 -13.82
C MET A 116 54.36 -26.98 -13.04
N GLU A 117 54.29 -27.10 -11.72
CA GLU A 117 55.47 -27.34 -10.86
C GLU A 117 56.08 -28.73 -11.08
N ALA A 118 55.25 -29.74 -11.37
CA ALA A 118 55.69 -31.09 -11.69
C ALA A 118 56.17 -31.27 -13.14
N GLY A 119 55.98 -30.26 -14.01
CA GLY A 119 56.25 -30.36 -15.45
C GLY A 119 55.26 -31.27 -16.20
N ASP A 120 54.10 -31.56 -15.60
CA ASP A 120 53.03 -32.33 -16.20
C ASP A 120 52.10 -31.41 -17.00
N PHE A 121 52.43 -31.23 -18.28
CA PHE A 121 51.68 -30.35 -19.17
C PHE A 121 50.30 -30.88 -19.53
N GLU A 122 50.07 -32.20 -19.45
CA GLU A 122 48.77 -32.80 -19.73
C GLU A 122 47.80 -32.49 -18.60
N ALA A 123 48.20 -32.71 -17.33
CA ALA A 123 47.41 -32.33 -16.17
C ALA A 123 47.19 -30.80 -16.08
N ALA A 124 48.17 -29.99 -16.52
CA ALA A 124 48.01 -28.54 -16.59
C ALA A 124 46.94 -28.14 -17.64
N ALA A 125 46.91 -28.78 -18.80
CA ALA A 125 45.90 -28.52 -19.83
C ALA A 125 44.49 -28.91 -19.33
N GLU A 126 44.34 -30.04 -18.64
CA GLU A 126 43.08 -30.45 -18.03
C GLU A 126 42.59 -29.46 -16.96
N ALA A 127 43.48 -29.03 -16.06
CA ALA A 127 43.14 -28.05 -15.04
C ALA A 127 42.74 -26.70 -15.66
N GLN A 128 43.37 -26.31 -16.76
CA GLN A 128 43.02 -25.10 -17.51
C GLN A 128 41.66 -25.22 -18.23
N ALA A 129 41.34 -26.39 -18.79
CA ALA A 129 40.02 -26.68 -19.34
C ALA A 129 38.95 -26.57 -18.24
N LYS A 130 39.20 -27.18 -17.08
CA LYS A 130 38.30 -27.09 -15.91
C LYS A 130 38.11 -25.66 -15.41
N LEU A 131 39.17 -24.83 -15.39
CA LEU A 131 39.03 -23.40 -15.08
C LEU A 131 38.11 -22.67 -16.05
N SER A 132 38.16 -23.03 -17.33
CA SER A 132 37.30 -22.45 -18.36
C SER A 132 35.83 -22.86 -18.17
N GLU A 133 35.58 -24.13 -17.88
CA GLU A 133 34.24 -24.64 -17.56
C GLU A 133 33.64 -23.95 -16.32
N VAL A 134 34.44 -23.84 -15.25
CA VAL A 134 34.05 -23.16 -14.01
C VAL A 134 33.78 -21.68 -14.25
N ALA A 135 34.55 -21.02 -15.12
CA ALA A 135 34.30 -19.63 -15.50
C ALA A 135 32.96 -19.45 -16.22
N VAL A 136 32.61 -20.34 -17.15
CA VAL A 136 31.30 -20.34 -17.84
C VAL A 136 30.17 -20.60 -16.84
N LYS A 137 30.33 -21.58 -15.94
CA LYS A 137 29.36 -21.87 -14.88
C LYS A 137 29.16 -20.67 -13.97
N ALA A 138 30.23 -20.02 -13.53
CA ALA A 138 30.17 -18.82 -12.69
C ALA A 138 29.41 -17.68 -13.38
N GLN A 139 29.64 -17.49 -14.68
CA GLN A 139 28.94 -16.47 -15.45
C GLN A 139 27.44 -16.75 -15.53
N ARG A 140 27.03 -18.00 -15.81
CA ARG A 140 25.61 -18.39 -15.82
C ARG A 140 24.93 -18.19 -14.46
N ILE A 141 25.62 -18.50 -13.37
CA ILE A 141 25.08 -18.30 -12.01
C ILE A 141 24.90 -16.81 -11.72
N LYS A 142 25.86 -15.96 -12.13
CA LYS A 142 25.74 -14.50 -12.01
C LYS A 142 24.57 -13.93 -12.83
N GLU A 143 24.38 -14.42 -14.05
CA GLU A 143 23.24 -14.06 -14.89
C GLU A 143 21.92 -14.49 -14.25
N GLY A 144 21.86 -15.70 -13.69
CA GLY A 144 20.70 -16.19 -12.92
C GLY A 144 20.41 -15.32 -11.69
N LYS A 145 21.45 -14.87 -10.98
CA LYS A 145 21.31 -13.94 -9.85
C LYS A 145 20.72 -12.60 -10.29
N ALA A 146 21.28 -12.00 -11.34
CA ALA A 146 20.81 -10.73 -11.87
C ALA A 146 19.35 -10.81 -12.36
N GLU A 147 18.95 -11.93 -12.98
CA GLU A 147 17.57 -12.16 -13.40
C GLU A 147 16.62 -12.25 -12.20
N LEU A 148 17.03 -12.96 -11.14
CA LEU A 148 16.24 -13.08 -9.92
C LEU A 148 16.08 -11.72 -9.22
N GLU A 149 17.16 -10.95 -9.10
CA GLU A 149 17.13 -9.59 -8.56
C GLU A 149 16.22 -8.68 -9.39
N ARG A 150 16.31 -8.73 -10.72
CA ARG A 150 15.42 -7.96 -11.63
C ARG A 150 13.95 -8.35 -11.44
N ARG A 151 13.65 -9.64 -11.32
CA ARG A 151 12.28 -10.13 -11.08
C ARG A 151 11.78 -9.68 -9.70
N ALA A 152 12.62 -9.74 -8.68
CA ALA A 152 12.28 -9.28 -7.34
C ALA A 152 12.00 -7.77 -7.31
N GLU A 153 12.80 -6.98 -8.03
CA GLU A 153 12.61 -5.53 -8.12
C GLU A 153 11.35 -5.18 -8.93
N ALA A 154 11.11 -5.85 -10.06
CA ALA A 154 9.88 -5.69 -10.83
C ALA A 154 8.63 -6.05 -10.01
N ALA A 155 8.71 -7.10 -9.19
CA ALA A 155 7.62 -7.51 -8.31
C ALA A 155 7.37 -6.50 -7.18
N LYS A 156 8.39 -5.81 -6.66
CA LYS A 156 8.21 -4.71 -5.68
C LYS A 156 7.47 -3.53 -6.29
N VAL A 157 7.88 -3.11 -7.50
CA VAL A 157 7.23 -1.99 -8.21
C VAL A 157 5.75 -2.31 -8.50
N GLN A 158 5.43 -3.57 -8.81
CA GLN A 158 4.04 -3.99 -9.04
C GLN A 158 3.26 -4.25 -7.75
N ALA A 159 3.92 -4.48 -6.62
CA ALA A 159 3.26 -4.75 -5.34
C ALA A 159 2.95 -3.49 -4.53
N ASP A 160 3.46 -2.31 -4.93
CA ASP A 160 3.09 -1.06 -4.30
C ASP A 160 1.61 -0.74 -4.62
N PRO A 161 0.73 -0.67 -3.60
CA PRO A 161 -0.68 -0.32 -3.82
C PRO A 161 -0.85 1.02 -4.56
N LEU A 162 0.11 1.94 -4.41
CA LEU A 162 0.11 3.22 -5.12
C LEU A 162 0.34 3.03 -6.62
N GLU A 163 1.33 2.23 -7.02
CA GLU A 163 1.64 2.02 -8.44
C GLU A 163 0.53 1.24 -9.16
N GLN A 164 -0.13 0.30 -8.47
CA GLN A 164 -1.31 -0.38 -9.03
C GLN A 164 -2.47 0.58 -9.27
N TYR A 165 -2.70 1.52 -8.35
CA TYR A 165 -3.72 2.56 -8.50
C TYR A 165 -3.35 3.49 -9.65
N VAL A 166 -2.11 3.99 -9.66
CA VAL A 166 -1.58 4.91 -10.66
C VAL A 166 -1.57 4.33 -12.07
N ALA A 167 -1.36 3.01 -12.23
CA ALA A 167 -1.38 2.34 -13.52
C ALA A 167 -2.74 2.38 -14.24
N GLN A 168 -3.84 2.65 -13.52
CA GLN A 168 -5.18 2.78 -14.10
C GLN A 168 -5.50 4.22 -14.53
N LEU A 169 -4.67 5.19 -14.16
CA LEU A 169 -4.89 6.61 -14.44
C LEU A 169 -4.11 7.08 -15.67
N SER A 170 -4.47 8.28 -16.16
CA SER A 170 -3.72 8.95 -17.22
C SER A 170 -2.26 9.21 -16.79
N PRO A 171 -1.29 9.32 -17.72
CA PRO A 171 0.10 9.59 -17.39
C PRO A 171 0.31 10.86 -16.55
N GLN A 172 -0.53 11.89 -16.75
CA GLN A 172 -0.43 13.14 -16.01
C GLN A 172 -0.98 13.02 -14.58
N SER A 173 -2.18 12.44 -14.43
CA SER A 173 -2.76 12.16 -13.11
C SER A 173 -1.86 11.21 -12.31
N ALA A 174 -1.27 10.22 -12.99
CA ALA A 174 -0.29 9.32 -12.43
C ALA A 174 0.94 10.05 -11.85
N ALA A 175 1.50 11.02 -12.60
CA ALA A 175 2.63 11.80 -12.15
C ALA A 175 2.28 12.69 -10.94
N TRP A 176 1.08 13.27 -10.92
CA TRP A 176 0.62 14.07 -9.78
C TRP A 176 0.45 13.23 -8.51
N ILE A 177 -0.15 12.05 -8.61
CA ILE A 177 -0.36 11.15 -7.48
C ILE A 177 0.96 10.59 -6.94
N ARG A 178 1.95 10.33 -7.80
CA ARG A 178 3.31 9.96 -7.35
C ARG A 178 3.99 11.07 -6.54
N LYS A 179 3.71 12.34 -6.84
CA LYS A 179 4.19 13.49 -6.05
C LYS A 179 3.44 13.65 -4.72
N HIS A 180 2.21 13.17 -4.66
CA HIS A 180 1.31 13.29 -3.51
C HIS A 180 0.72 11.93 -3.06
N PRO A 181 1.56 10.95 -2.67
CA PRO A 181 1.13 9.60 -2.32
C PRO A 181 0.16 9.57 -1.12
N GLU A 182 0.19 10.59 -0.26
CA GLU A 182 -0.72 10.75 0.86
C GLU A 182 -2.19 10.87 0.45
N THR A 183 -2.47 11.24 -0.79
CA THR A 183 -3.85 11.38 -1.30
C THR A 183 -4.54 10.04 -1.52
N VAL A 184 -3.75 8.96 -1.68
CA VAL A 184 -4.24 7.59 -1.83
C VAL A 184 -4.24 6.87 -0.49
N SER A 185 -3.22 7.10 0.33
CA SER A 185 -3.05 6.41 1.62
C SER A 185 -3.91 6.96 2.76
N ASP A 186 -4.23 8.26 2.76
CA ASP A 186 -5.01 8.92 3.82
C ASP A 186 -6.44 9.18 3.36
N THR A 187 -7.41 8.58 4.06
CA THR A 187 -8.84 8.75 3.77
C THR A 187 -9.28 10.21 3.79
N ALA A 188 -8.78 11.03 4.72
CA ALA A 188 -9.18 12.44 4.82
C ALA A 188 -8.69 13.25 3.61
N LYS A 189 -7.48 12.97 3.13
CA LYS A 189 -6.92 13.62 1.93
C LYS A 189 -7.56 13.10 0.66
N ARG A 190 -7.94 11.83 0.61
CA ARG A 190 -8.70 11.26 -0.51
C ARG A 190 -10.08 11.91 -0.65
N ASP A 191 -10.78 12.15 0.46
CA ASP A 191 -12.06 12.86 0.46
C ASP A 191 -11.89 14.32 0.03
N LEU A 192 -10.81 14.97 0.48
CA LEU A 192 -10.45 16.32 0.05
C LEU A 192 -10.16 16.37 -1.46
N LEU A 193 -9.41 15.39 -1.98
CA LEU A 193 -9.11 15.24 -3.40
C LEU A 193 -10.40 15.14 -4.22
N GLN A 194 -11.35 14.30 -3.78
CA GLN A 194 -12.63 14.15 -4.46
C GLN A 194 -13.45 15.45 -4.45
N ARG A 195 -13.42 16.21 -3.35
CA ARG A 195 -14.06 17.53 -3.29
C ARG A 195 -13.39 18.53 -4.23
N ALA A 196 -12.06 18.56 -4.27
CA ALA A 196 -11.29 19.41 -5.17
C ALA A 196 -11.58 19.06 -6.63
N HIS A 197 -11.70 17.77 -6.97
CA HIS A 197 -12.09 17.30 -8.29
C HIS A 197 -13.47 17.85 -8.72
N TYR A 198 -14.50 17.71 -7.89
CA TYR A 198 -15.82 18.24 -8.22
C TYR A 198 -15.85 19.77 -8.31
N LYS A 199 -15.04 20.47 -7.49
CA LYS A 199 -14.90 21.92 -7.57
C LYS A 199 -14.28 22.36 -8.90
N ALA A 200 -13.23 21.67 -9.35
CA ALA A 200 -12.58 21.93 -10.63
C ALA A 200 -13.53 21.70 -11.81
N LEU A 201 -14.33 20.62 -11.77
CA LEU A 201 -15.38 20.38 -12.76
C LEU A 201 -16.45 21.47 -12.76
N GLY A 202 -16.86 21.94 -11.57
CA GLY A 202 -17.79 23.05 -11.42
C GLY A 202 -17.26 24.38 -11.96
N ALA A 203 -15.94 24.58 -11.95
CA ALA A 203 -15.26 25.72 -12.55
C ALA A 203 -15.05 25.59 -14.08
N GLY A 204 -15.43 24.46 -14.68
CA GLY A 204 -15.26 24.19 -16.11
C GLY A 204 -13.83 23.79 -16.50
N ILE A 205 -12.97 23.46 -15.54
CA ILE A 205 -11.59 23.04 -15.80
C ILE A 205 -11.61 21.58 -16.25
N ARG A 206 -10.99 21.30 -17.40
CA ARG A 206 -10.92 19.94 -17.95
C ARG A 206 -9.98 19.06 -17.12
N PRO A 207 -10.37 17.81 -16.77
CA PRO A 207 -9.44 16.85 -16.17
C PRO A 207 -8.21 16.60 -17.06
N ASP A 208 -7.08 16.23 -16.45
CA ASP A 208 -5.80 15.92 -17.12
C ASP A 208 -5.17 17.10 -17.88
N THR A 209 -5.40 18.34 -17.44
CA THR A 209 -4.67 19.52 -17.92
C THR A 209 -3.76 20.08 -16.82
N ASP A 210 -2.71 20.81 -17.22
CA ASP A 210 -1.82 21.47 -16.25
C ASP A 210 -2.58 22.45 -15.34
N GLU A 211 -3.57 23.16 -15.90
CA GLU A 211 -4.47 24.07 -15.15
C GLU A 211 -5.29 23.33 -14.09
N TYR A 212 -5.75 22.10 -14.40
CA TYR A 212 -6.45 21.25 -13.45
C TYR A 212 -5.56 20.88 -12.27
N PHE A 213 -4.33 20.43 -12.50
CA PHE A 213 -3.42 20.06 -11.42
C PHE A 213 -2.97 21.25 -10.58
N GLN A 214 -2.81 22.44 -11.18
CA GLN A 214 -2.56 23.68 -10.42
C GLN A 214 -3.74 24.03 -9.51
N HIS A 215 -4.97 23.92 -10.01
CA HIS A 215 -6.17 24.12 -9.19
C HIS A 215 -6.27 23.07 -8.07
N MET A 216 -5.93 21.81 -8.34
CA MET A 216 -5.86 20.77 -7.30
C MET A 216 -4.80 21.08 -6.24
N ASP A 217 -3.62 21.53 -6.64
CA ASP A 217 -2.53 21.88 -5.71
C ASP A 217 -2.91 23.04 -4.79
N VAL A 218 -3.66 24.02 -5.29
CA VAL A 218 -4.19 25.11 -4.46
C VAL A 218 -5.22 24.60 -3.45
N GLU A 219 -6.19 23.81 -3.90
CA GLU A 219 -7.26 23.29 -3.02
C GLU A 219 -6.75 22.29 -1.97
N MET A 220 -5.70 21.53 -2.31
CA MET A 220 -5.04 20.59 -1.41
C MET A 220 -4.00 21.26 -0.51
N GLY A 221 -3.68 22.55 -0.73
CA GLY A 221 -2.69 23.30 0.04
C GLY A 221 -1.23 22.98 -0.30
N TYR A 222 -0.97 22.37 -1.46
CA TYR A 222 0.36 22.08 -1.99
C TYR A 222 1.01 23.29 -2.69
N ALA A 223 0.22 24.20 -3.25
CA ALA A 223 0.73 25.41 -3.93
C ALA A 223 1.62 26.29 -3.03
N GLN A 224 1.28 26.41 -1.74
CA GLN A 224 2.10 27.17 -0.78
C GLN A 224 3.43 26.50 -0.43
N ARG A 225 3.52 25.17 -0.64
CA ARG A 225 4.70 24.37 -0.33
C ARG A 225 5.65 24.27 -1.53
N GLN A 226 5.12 24.32 -2.76
CA GLN A 226 5.91 24.40 -3.99
C GLN A 226 6.57 25.77 -4.16
N ALA A 227 5.88 26.87 -3.85
CA ALA A 227 6.48 28.21 -3.84
C ALA A 227 7.61 28.38 -2.79
N ALA A 228 7.63 27.54 -1.76
CA ALA A 228 8.72 27.49 -0.77
C ALA A 228 9.83 26.49 -1.12
N ALA A 229 9.66 25.68 -2.19
CA ALA A 229 10.63 24.69 -2.64
C ALA A 229 11.29 25.07 -3.99
N ASP A 230 10.62 25.87 -4.83
CA ASP A 230 11.16 26.42 -6.07
C ASP A 230 12.02 27.70 -5.86
N ASP A 231 12.11 28.21 -4.63
CA ASP A 231 12.93 29.39 -4.27
C ASP A 231 14.25 29.00 -3.59
N THR A 232 14.80 27.83 -3.93
CA THR A 232 16.10 27.35 -3.44
C THR A 232 17.04 26.91 -4.57
N ASP A 233 17.24 27.77 -5.56
CA ASP A 233 18.35 27.58 -6.53
C ASP A 233 19.09 28.87 -6.95
N ASP A 234 18.94 30.00 -6.24
CA ASP A 234 19.85 31.16 -6.39
C ASP A 234 19.96 32.02 -5.13
N ASP A 235 20.19 31.40 -3.96
CA ASP A 235 20.55 32.14 -2.75
C ASP A 235 22.10 32.18 -2.64
N PRO A 236 22.75 33.35 -2.64
CA PRO A 236 24.20 33.43 -2.48
C PRO A 236 24.63 32.82 -1.15
N PRO A 237 25.81 32.15 -1.08
CA PRO A 237 26.21 31.39 0.09
C PRO A 237 26.21 32.28 1.34
N PRO A 238 25.68 31.82 2.49
CA PRO A 238 25.59 32.64 3.68
C PRO A 238 26.99 33.10 4.10
N ALA A 239 27.19 34.41 4.06
CA ALA A 239 28.42 35.04 4.51
C ALA A 239 28.67 34.64 5.98
N ARG A 240 29.78 33.94 6.20
CA ARG A 240 30.26 33.58 7.54
C ARG A 240 30.52 34.85 8.34
N THR A 241 29.62 35.18 9.27
CA THR A 241 29.90 36.19 10.29
C THR A 241 30.99 35.67 11.23
N PRO A 242 32.06 36.43 11.50
CA PRO A 242 33.11 36.01 12.43
C PRO A 242 32.54 35.86 13.84
N ALA A 243 32.83 34.73 14.47
CA ALA A 243 32.45 34.44 15.85
C ALA A 243 33.03 35.51 16.80
N ALA A 244 32.19 36.03 17.70
CA ALA A 244 32.62 36.91 18.77
C ALA A 244 33.52 36.14 19.76
N PRO A 245 34.55 36.79 20.33
CA PRO A 245 35.49 36.13 21.23
C PRO A 245 34.82 35.73 22.54
N ALA A 246 35.05 34.48 22.95
CA ALA A 246 34.64 33.94 24.24
C ALA A 246 35.25 34.76 25.38
N ALA A 247 34.40 35.41 26.18
CA ALA A 247 34.79 36.07 27.41
C ALA A 247 34.88 35.05 28.57
N PRO A 248 35.82 35.24 29.52
CA PRO A 248 36.16 34.25 30.53
C PRO A 248 35.12 34.10 31.65
N VAL A 249 34.98 32.87 32.12
CA VAL A 249 34.22 32.47 33.30
C VAL A 249 34.74 33.15 34.57
N SER A 250 33.87 33.85 35.29
CA SER A 250 34.02 34.10 36.73
C SER A 250 32.68 34.23 37.43
N ARG A 251 32.32 33.12 38.11
CA ARG A 251 31.88 33.01 39.50
C ARG A 251 31.19 34.24 40.14
N GLY A 252 29.88 34.10 40.40
CA GLY A 252 29.18 34.73 41.53
C GLY A 252 27.91 35.50 41.16
N GLY A 253 26.76 35.06 41.68
CA GLY A 253 25.52 35.85 41.69
C GLY A 253 24.27 35.02 41.47
N ALA A 254 23.60 34.66 42.57
CA ALA A 254 22.36 33.91 42.58
C ALA A 254 21.20 34.66 41.92
N ALA A 255 20.46 34.00 41.02
CA ALA A 255 19.04 34.22 40.76
C ALA A 255 18.47 33.04 39.94
N GLN A 256 17.57 32.30 40.57
CA GLN A 256 16.55 31.39 40.00
C GLN A 256 16.92 30.50 38.80
N ALA A 257 17.45 29.31 39.09
CA ALA A 257 17.26 28.14 38.23
C ALA A 257 15.88 27.50 38.52
N PRO A 258 15.12 27.05 37.51
CA PRO A 258 13.93 26.23 37.74
C PRO A 258 14.39 24.85 38.22
N GLN A 259 14.10 24.54 39.48
CA GLN A 259 14.30 23.21 40.04
C GLN A 259 13.51 22.17 39.22
N PRO A 260 14.13 21.03 38.85
CA PRO A 260 13.37 19.88 38.38
C PRO A 260 12.56 19.36 39.57
N ARG A 261 11.24 19.42 39.47
CA ARG A 261 10.35 18.82 40.48
C ARG A 261 10.58 17.30 40.45
N GLY A 262 11.38 16.83 41.41
CA GLY A 262 11.44 15.43 41.80
C GLY A 262 10.06 14.96 42.21
N GLY A 263 9.42 14.24 41.30
CA GLY A 263 8.25 13.42 41.54
C GLY A 263 8.36 12.26 40.58
N ASN A 264 8.57 11.06 41.12
CA ASN A 264 8.66 9.81 40.35
C ASN A 264 7.26 9.41 39.84
N VAL A 265 6.60 10.30 39.09
CA VAL A 265 5.22 10.17 38.62
C VAL A 265 5.25 9.80 37.14
N VAL A 266 4.98 8.53 36.86
CA VAL A 266 4.85 8.03 35.49
C VAL A 266 3.43 8.28 35.02
N ARG A 267 3.27 9.04 33.92
CA ARG A 267 1.97 9.22 33.27
C ARG A 267 1.79 8.17 32.18
N LEU A 268 0.73 7.37 32.31
CA LEU A 268 0.34 6.39 31.30
C LEU A 268 -0.51 7.06 30.22
N THR A 269 -0.25 6.68 28.98
CA THR A 269 -1.09 7.04 27.82
C THR A 269 -2.38 6.19 27.81
N ALA A 270 -3.39 6.61 27.05
CA ALA A 270 -4.65 5.86 26.93
C ALA A 270 -4.43 4.41 26.43
N ALA A 271 -3.60 4.24 25.40
CA ALA A 271 -3.25 2.92 24.87
C ALA A 271 -2.53 2.02 25.90
N GLN A 272 -1.66 2.59 26.73
CA GLN A 272 -0.97 1.82 27.79
C GLN A 272 -1.92 1.31 28.88
N ARG A 273 -3.02 2.04 29.17
CA ARG A 273 -4.05 1.61 30.10
C ARG A 273 -4.92 0.49 29.53
N GLU A 274 -5.23 0.55 28.23
CA GLU A 274 -5.94 -0.54 27.54
C GLU A 274 -5.12 -1.83 27.51
N ILE A 275 -3.80 -1.72 27.29
CA ILE A 275 -2.89 -2.87 27.33
C ILE A 275 -2.80 -3.44 28.75
N ALA A 276 -2.71 -2.59 29.78
CA ALA A 276 -2.71 -3.06 31.17
C ALA A 276 -4.00 -3.83 31.50
N ALA A 277 -5.17 -3.29 31.11
CA ALA A 277 -6.46 -3.95 31.29
C ALA A 277 -6.57 -5.27 30.51
N ALA A 278 -6.08 -5.31 29.27
CA ALA A 278 -6.07 -6.51 28.43
C ALA A 278 -5.15 -7.60 28.99
N CYS A 279 -4.04 -7.22 29.64
CA CYS A 279 -3.12 -8.13 30.31
C CYS A 279 -3.54 -8.49 31.75
N GLY A 280 -4.69 -8.00 32.23
CA GLY A 280 -5.17 -8.24 33.60
C GLY A 280 -4.26 -7.63 34.67
N MET A 281 -3.48 -6.61 34.32
CA MET A 281 -2.50 -5.96 35.19
C MET A 281 -3.02 -4.59 35.62
N THR A 282 -2.67 -4.15 36.83
CA THR A 282 -3.06 -2.80 37.28
C THR A 282 -2.18 -1.73 36.63
N ASP A 283 -2.73 -0.52 36.42
CA ASP A 283 -1.99 0.64 35.90
C ASP A 283 -0.66 0.88 36.66
N ALA A 284 -0.66 0.67 37.98
CA ALA A 284 0.52 0.85 38.81
C ALA A 284 1.61 -0.21 38.58
N GLU A 285 1.23 -1.45 38.28
CA GLU A 285 2.17 -2.54 37.97
C GLU A 285 2.78 -2.36 36.59
N TYR A 286 1.97 -1.97 35.60
CA TYR A 286 2.43 -1.68 34.25
C TYR A 286 3.45 -0.53 34.24
N ALA A 287 3.19 0.54 35.00
CA ALA A 287 4.12 1.66 35.14
C ALA A 287 5.46 1.26 35.77
N LYS A 288 5.46 0.34 36.74
CA LYS A 288 6.69 -0.20 37.36
C LYS A 288 7.51 -1.03 36.36
N GLN A 289 6.84 -1.86 35.56
CA GLN A 289 7.52 -2.69 34.56
C GLN A 289 8.11 -1.86 33.42
N LEU A 290 7.40 -0.81 33.01
CA LEU A 290 7.93 0.16 32.04
C LEU A 290 9.21 0.86 32.55
N LEU A 291 9.24 1.25 33.82
CA LEU A 291 10.43 1.83 34.45
C LEU A 291 11.59 0.83 34.57
N ALA A 292 11.29 -0.44 34.83
CA ALA A 292 12.31 -1.49 34.88
C ALA A 292 13.00 -1.67 33.51
N ILE A 293 12.19 -1.76 32.45
CA ILE A 293 12.69 -1.88 31.06
C ILE A 293 13.50 -0.64 30.66
N GLN A 294 13.08 0.57 31.06
CA GLN A 294 13.84 1.79 30.78
C GLN A 294 15.21 1.82 31.49
N ARG A 295 15.30 1.29 32.72
CA ARG A 295 16.58 1.16 33.41
C ARG A 295 17.49 0.13 32.77
N GLU A 296 16.94 -1.00 32.33
CA GLU A 296 17.70 -2.05 31.66
C GLU A 296 18.21 -1.57 30.29
N ASN A 297 17.36 -0.94 29.48
CA ASN A 297 17.76 -0.38 28.18
C ASN A 297 18.78 0.77 28.30
N GLY A 298 18.71 1.56 29.39
CA GLY A 298 19.71 2.58 29.69
C GLY A 298 21.05 2.02 30.16
N ALA A 299 21.09 0.79 30.69
CA ALA A 299 22.31 0.14 31.18
C ALA A 299 23.08 -0.61 30.08
N THR A 300 22.44 -0.95 28.95
CA THR A 300 23.05 -1.71 27.84
C THR A 300 23.74 -0.84 26.78
N THR A 301 23.76 0.49 26.93
CA THR A 301 24.36 1.43 25.95
C THR A 301 25.71 2.03 26.40
N HIS A 302 26.49 1.32 27.21
CA HIS A 302 27.86 1.71 27.57
C HIS A 302 28.85 0.55 27.44
#